data_AF-A0A1F9NYB4-F1
#
_entry.id   AF-A0A1F9NYB4-F1
#
_cell.length_a   1.000
_cell.length_b   1.000
_cell.length_c   1.000
_cell.angle_alpha   90.00
_cell.angle_beta   90.00
_cell.angle_gamma   90.00
#
_symmetry.space_group_name_H-M   'P 1'
#
loop_
_entity.id
_entity.type
_entity.pdbx_description
1 polymer ?
#
loop_
_entity_poly.entity_id
_entity_poly.type
_entity_poly.pdbx_seq_one_letter_code
_entity_poly.pdbx_strand_id
1 'polypeptide(L)'
;MMKIGILALENCMQSSVTGPFDILSVASFEKKRQLPDEKTDLFNLVIITDDGLPVTCFNGLKLEPHMKKEDCDHLDILFIPVVFGNLKPILSNRDLIGWLRAQNKKGVLLCAVCAGVFPVAETRLLDKRKATGDTPPLEYFQHLRIGKARTLLEQTRESVDTIIYATGYEDLSSFRRLFKRITGLSPTAYRKKFSLYD
;
A
#
# COMPACT_ATOMS: atom_id res chain seq x y z
N MET A 1 4.16 -5.22 -26.80
CA MET A 1 3.00 -4.53 -26.20
C MET A 1 3.21 -4.52 -24.70
N MET A 2 3.13 -3.36 -24.07
CA MET A 2 3.41 -3.21 -22.63
C MET A 2 2.23 -3.70 -21.82
N LYS A 3 2.43 -4.61 -20.85
CA LYS A 3 1.36 -5.13 -19.99
C LYS A 3 1.31 -4.36 -18.68
N ILE A 4 0.17 -3.72 -18.42
CA ILE A 4 -0.06 -2.85 -17.28
C ILE A 4 -1.17 -3.46 -16.43
N GLY A 5 -0.83 -3.82 -15.20
CA GLY A 5 -1.78 -4.30 -14.21
C GLY A 5 -2.31 -3.16 -13.37
N ILE A 6 -3.58 -3.24 -12.98
CA ILE A 6 -4.17 -2.39 -11.94
C ILE A 6 -4.70 -3.32 -10.85
N LEU A 7 -4.10 -3.24 -9.66
CA LEU A 7 -4.45 -4.07 -8.51
C LEU A 7 -5.71 -3.50 -7.83
N ALA A 8 -6.88 -4.00 -8.21
CA ALA A 8 -8.13 -3.63 -7.55
C ALA A 8 -8.20 -4.28 -6.17
N LEU A 9 -8.38 -3.45 -5.15
CA LEU A 9 -8.47 -3.85 -3.74
C LEU A 9 -9.86 -3.49 -3.23
N GLU A 10 -10.31 -4.18 -2.18
CA GLU A 10 -11.56 -3.84 -1.51
C GLU A 10 -11.56 -2.36 -1.06
N ASN A 11 -12.68 -1.68 -1.27
CA ASN A 11 -12.84 -0.23 -1.05
C ASN A 11 -11.91 0.66 -1.90
N CYS A 12 -11.38 0.16 -3.03
CA CYS A 12 -10.70 1.04 -3.97
C CYS A 12 -11.68 2.06 -4.61
N MET A 13 -11.15 3.22 -4.97
CA MET A 13 -11.89 4.21 -5.73
C MET A 13 -11.93 3.77 -7.19
N GLN A 14 -13.12 3.44 -7.68
CA GLN A 14 -13.33 2.94 -9.05
C GLN A 14 -12.67 3.84 -10.11
N SER A 15 -12.80 5.17 -10.01
CA SER A 15 -12.21 6.09 -10.99
C SER A 15 -10.68 6.04 -11.01
N SER A 16 -10.02 5.67 -9.90
CA SER A 16 -8.57 5.45 -9.88
C SER A 16 -8.14 4.12 -10.51
N VAL A 17 -9.09 3.22 -10.75
CA VAL A 17 -8.92 2.01 -11.56
C VAL A 17 -9.24 2.32 -13.02
N THR A 18 -10.43 2.86 -13.31
CA THR A 18 -10.92 3.04 -14.69
C THR A 18 -10.26 4.21 -15.42
N GLY A 19 -9.83 5.26 -14.70
CA GLY A 19 -9.16 6.41 -15.31
C GLY A 19 -7.91 6.03 -16.14
N PRO A 20 -6.94 5.29 -15.57
CA PRO A 20 -5.83 4.74 -16.34
C PRO A 20 -6.29 3.84 -17.51
N PHE A 21 -7.36 3.05 -17.32
CA PHE A 21 -7.93 2.23 -18.39
C PHE A 21 -8.37 3.09 -19.58
N ASP A 22 -9.17 4.12 -19.33
CA ASP A 22 -9.72 4.98 -20.36
C ASP A 22 -8.60 5.70 -21.11
N ILE A 23 -7.67 6.33 -20.38
CA ILE A 23 -6.59 7.14 -20.97
C ILE A 23 -5.66 6.28 -21.85
N LEU A 24 -5.24 5.11 -21.36
CA LEU A 24 -4.29 4.25 -22.08
C LEU A 24 -4.96 3.53 -23.27
N SER A 25 -6.26 3.26 -23.17
CA SER A 25 -7.06 2.72 -24.29
C SER A 25 -7.23 3.77 -25.38
N VAL A 26 -7.54 5.02 -25.02
CA VAL A 26 -7.60 6.15 -25.97
C VAL A 26 -6.25 6.37 -26.65
N ALA A 27 -5.13 6.28 -25.93
CA ALA A 27 -3.80 6.37 -26.53
C ALA A 27 -3.55 5.27 -27.58
N SER A 28 -3.98 4.04 -27.29
CA SER A 28 -3.88 2.93 -28.26
C SER A 28 -4.79 3.14 -29.47
N PHE A 29 -6.00 3.69 -29.26
CA PHE A 29 -6.93 4.05 -30.35
C PHE A 29 -6.35 5.14 -31.26
N GLU A 30 -5.81 6.23 -30.69
CA GLU A 30 -5.24 7.33 -31.46
C GLU A 30 -4.01 6.90 -32.28
N LYS A 31 -3.17 6.00 -31.75
CA LYS A 31 -2.07 5.41 -32.52
C LYS A 31 -2.60 4.72 -33.78
N LYS A 32 -3.60 3.85 -33.64
CA LYS A 32 -4.19 3.12 -34.77
C LYS A 32 -4.80 4.07 -35.80
N ARG A 33 -5.37 5.20 -35.34
CA ARG A 33 -5.91 6.24 -36.22
C ARG A 33 -4.82 6.98 -37.01
N GLN A 34 -3.67 7.24 -36.39
CA GLN A 34 -2.53 7.91 -37.02
C GLN A 34 -1.72 6.98 -37.93
N LEU A 35 -1.67 5.69 -37.62
CA LEU A 35 -0.91 4.66 -38.34
C LEU A 35 -1.85 3.48 -38.70
N PRO A 36 -2.68 3.60 -39.77
CA PRO A 36 -3.74 2.64 -40.07
C PRO A 36 -3.26 1.20 -40.33
N ASP A 37 -2.02 1.05 -40.80
CA ASP A 37 -1.40 -0.26 -41.04
C ASP A 37 -0.90 -0.93 -39.74
N GLU A 38 -0.70 -0.16 -38.65
CA GLU A 38 -0.32 -0.68 -37.33
C GLU A 38 -1.54 -0.93 -36.44
N LYS A 39 -2.08 -2.17 -36.51
CA LYS A 39 -3.29 -2.54 -35.76
C LYS A 39 -3.06 -2.98 -34.31
N THR A 40 -1.82 -3.01 -33.83
CA THR A 40 -1.50 -3.49 -32.48
C THR A 40 -1.72 -2.41 -31.42
N ASP A 41 -2.33 -2.77 -30.30
CA ASP A 41 -2.42 -1.88 -29.14
C ASP A 41 -1.05 -1.57 -28.53
N LEU A 42 -0.94 -0.38 -27.93
CA LEU A 42 0.26 0.02 -27.19
C LEU A 42 0.35 -0.73 -25.86
N PHE A 43 -0.80 -0.87 -25.20
CA PHE A 43 -0.91 -1.37 -23.84
C PHE A 43 -1.90 -2.52 -23.76
N ASN A 44 -1.54 -3.56 -22.99
CA ASN A 44 -2.44 -4.59 -22.52
C ASN A 44 -2.78 -4.27 -21.06
N LEU A 45 -4.02 -3.83 -20.81
CA LEU A 45 -4.48 -3.39 -19.50
C LEU A 45 -5.26 -4.51 -18.83
N VAL A 46 -4.90 -4.85 -17.59
CA VAL A 46 -5.57 -5.92 -16.83
C VAL A 46 -5.92 -5.46 -15.42
N ILE A 47 -7.17 -5.69 -15.01
CA ILE A 47 -7.60 -5.57 -13.61
C ILE A 47 -7.21 -6.87 -12.91
N ILE A 48 -6.45 -6.74 -11.82
CA ILE A 48 -5.97 -7.85 -11.02
C ILE A 48 -6.56 -7.72 -9.62
N THR A 49 -7.11 -8.78 -9.06
CA THR A 49 -7.47 -8.85 -7.63
C THR A 49 -6.63 -9.88 -6.89
N ASP A 50 -6.72 -9.86 -5.56
CA ASP A 50 -5.89 -10.71 -4.70
C ASP A 50 -6.13 -12.21 -4.96
N ASP A 51 -7.40 -12.57 -5.12
CA ASP A 51 -7.92 -13.94 -5.20
C ASP A 51 -8.67 -14.24 -6.52
N GLY A 52 -8.83 -13.24 -7.39
CA GLY A 52 -9.57 -13.39 -8.64
C GLY A 52 -11.08 -13.23 -8.48
N LEU A 53 -11.54 -12.82 -7.30
CA LEU A 53 -12.95 -12.50 -7.05
C LEU A 53 -13.21 -10.99 -7.27
N PRO A 54 -14.47 -10.61 -7.52
CA PRO A 54 -14.87 -9.22 -7.61
C PRO A 54 -14.62 -8.47 -6.31
N VAL A 55 -14.19 -7.21 -6.41
CA VAL A 55 -14.06 -6.31 -5.25
C VAL A 55 -15.19 -5.29 -5.25
N THR A 56 -15.60 -4.87 -4.05
CA THR A 56 -16.54 -3.76 -3.90
C THR A 56 -15.76 -2.46 -3.78
N CYS A 57 -16.00 -1.52 -4.69
CA CYS A 57 -15.42 -0.20 -4.67
C CYS A 57 -16.02 0.65 -3.56
N PHE A 58 -15.34 1.74 -3.20
CA PHE A 58 -15.79 2.67 -2.15
C PHE A 58 -17.21 3.23 -2.38
N ASN A 59 -17.62 3.40 -3.64
CA ASN A 59 -18.95 3.89 -4.03
C ASN A 59 -20.02 2.77 -4.11
N GLY A 60 -19.70 1.54 -3.70
CA GLY A 60 -20.61 0.39 -3.71
C GLY A 60 -20.68 -0.37 -5.05
N LEU A 61 -20.03 0.12 -6.11
CA LEU A 61 -19.97 -0.61 -7.38
C LEU A 61 -19.00 -1.78 -7.30
N LYS A 62 -19.31 -2.87 -8.02
CA LYS A 62 -18.43 -4.03 -8.13
C LYS A 62 -17.52 -3.91 -9.34
N LEU A 63 -16.25 -4.27 -9.16
CA LEU A 63 -15.31 -4.44 -10.26
C LEU A 63 -14.97 -5.91 -10.42
N GLU A 64 -15.24 -6.42 -11.61
CA GLU A 64 -14.83 -7.76 -12.03
C GLU A 64 -13.34 -7.76 -12.41
N PRO A 65 -12.52 -8.65 -11.85
CA PRO A 65 -11.14 -8.80 -12.25
C PRO A 65 -11.04 -9.49 -13.61
N HIS A 66 -9.94 -9.22 -14.33
CA HIS A 66 -9.56 -10.04 -15.47
C HIS A 66 -8.84 -11.31 -15.02
N MET A 67 -8.15 -11.26 -13.87
CA MET A 67 -7.38 -12.37 -13.31
C MET A 67 -7.07 -12.16 -11.83
N LYS A 68 -6.69 -13.24 -11.13
CA LYS A 68 -6.03 -13.16 -9.83
C LYS A 68 -4.55 -12.84 -9.97
N LYS A 69 -3.93 -12.30 -8.92
CA LYS A 69 -2.52 -11.86 -8.90
C LYS A 69 -1.51 -12.97 -9.23
N GLU A 70 -1.85 -14.22 -8.91
CA GLU A 70 -0.97 -15.38 -9.11
C GLU A 70 -0.91 -15.83 -10.57
N ASP A 71 -1.99 -15.61 -11.32
CA ASP A 71 -2.08 -15.99 -12.74
C ASP A 71 -1.42 -14.95 -13.67
N CYS A 72 -0.81 -13.91 -13.08
CA CYS A 72 -0.16 -12.86 -13.84
C CYS A 72 1.34 -13.17 -14.02
N ASP A 73 1.68 -13.82 -15.13
CA ASP A 73 3.06 -14.26 -15.43
C ASP A 73 4.06 -13.10 -15.58
N HIS A 74 3.63 -12.02 -16.24
CA HIS A 74 4.46 -10.85 -16.57
C HIS A 74 3.67 -9.54 -16.45
N LEU A 75 4.34 -8.50 -15.95
CA LEU A 75 3.89 -7.11 -15.91
C LEU A 75 5.07 -6.19 -16.19
N ASP A 76 4.82 -5.06 -16.86
CA ASP A 76 5.80 -3.98 -17.00
C ASP A 76 5.55 -2.90 -15.94
N ILE A 77 4.26 -2.60 -15.69
CA ILE A 77 3.80 -1.62 -14.73
C ILE A 77 2.66 -2.22 -13.91
N LEU A 78 2.63 -1.92 -12.61
CA LEU A 78 1.53 -2.25 -11.72
C LEU A 78 1.05 -0.99 -11.00
N PHE A 79 -0.20 -0.60 -11.26
CA PHE A 79 -0.89 0.48 -10.57
C PHE A 79 -1.56 -0.03 -9.29
N ILE A 80 -1.39 0.74 -8.22
CA ILE A 80 -2.06 0.55 -6.94
C ILE A 80 -3.03 1.72 -6.76
N PRO A 81 -4.35 1.49 -6.89
CA PRO A 81 -5.37 2.53 -6.89
C PRO A 81 -5.50 3.19 -5.52
N VAL A 82 -6.29 4.26 -5.48
CA VAL A 82 -6.67 4.86 -4.21
C VAL A 82 -7.55 3.89 -3.46
N VAL A 83 -7.29 3.67 -2.17
CA VAL A 83 -8.10 2.83 -1.29
C VAL A 83 -8.61 3.66 -0.12
N PHE A 84 -9.90 3.55 0.19
CA PHE A 84 -10.54 4.25 1.30
C PHE A 84 -10.91 3.30 2.43
N GLY A 85 -11.16 3.87 3.61
CA GLY A 85 -11.62 3.13 4.78
C GLY A 85 -10.50 2.41 5.54
N ASN A 86 -10.82 1.23 6.08
CA ASN A 86 -9.90 0.48 6.94
C ASN A 86 -8.82 -0.24 6.13
N LEU A 87 -7.61 0.32 6.13
CA LEU A 87 -6.46 -0.27 5.43
C LEU A 87 -5.83 -1.46 6.16
N LYS A 88 -6.17 -1.70 7.43
CA LYS A 88 -5.52 -2.74 8.25
C LYS A 88 -5.50 -4.12 7.58
N PRO A 89 -6.61 -4.64 6.99
CA PRO A 89 -6.60 -5.95 6.34
C PRO A 89 -5.56 -6.05 5.23
N ILE A 90 -5.48 -5.02 4.37
CA ILE A 90 -4.54 -4.95 3.24
C ILE A 90 -3.10 -4.91 3.76
N LEU A 91 -2.83 -4.08 4.77
CA LEU A 91 -1.48 -3.88 5.32
C LEU A 91 -0.98 -5.07 6.14
N SER A 92 -1.91 -5.82 6.76
CA SER A 92 -1.58 -7.06 7.46
C SER A 92 -1.46 -8.28 6.53
N ASN A 93 -1.90 -8.18 5.27
CA ASN A 93 -1.85 -9.28 4.31
C ASN A 93 -0.41 -9.52 3.84
N ARG A 94 0.31 -10.38 4.55
CA ARG A 94 1.72 -10.72 4.28
C ARG A 94 1.92 -11.28 2.88
N ASP A 95 0.95 -12.03 2.38
CA ASP A 95 1.01 -12.64 1.06
C ASP A 95 0.92 -11.58 -0.04
N LEU A 96 -0.06 -10.67 0.03
CA LEU A 96 -0.15 -9.52 -0.87
C LEU A 96 1.09 -8.62 -0.83
N ILE A 97 1.56 -8.25 0.37
CA ILE A 97 2.75 -7.41 0.52
C ILE A 97 4.01 -8.12 -0.02
N GLY A 98 4.12 -9.43 0.20
CA GLY A 98 5.18 -10.26 -0.35
C GLY A 98 5.15 -10.29 -1.87
N TRP A 99 3.97 -10.45 -2.46
CA TRP A 99 3.77 -10.42 -3.90
C TRP A 99 4.14 -9.07 -4.50
N LEU A 100 3.70 -7.95 -3.93
CA LEU A 100 4.09 -6.59 -4.39
C LEU A 100 5.62 -6.40 -4.39
N ARG A 101 6.28 -6.86 -3.32
CA ARG A 101 7.75 -6.82 -3.23
C ARG A 101 8.40 -7.70 -4.32
N ALA A 102 7.85 -8.88 -4.57
CA ALA A 102 8.34 -9.80 -5.60
C ALA A 102 8.19 -9.21 -7.02
N GLN A 103 7.07 -8.55 -7.32
CA GLN A 103 6.87 -7.85 -8.60
C GLN A 103 7.94 -6.78 -8.81
N ASN A 104 8.20 -5.93 -7.81
CA ASN A 104 9.27 -4.94 -7.94
C ASN A 104 10.65 -5.58 -8.14
N LYS A 105 10.94 -6.71 -7.48
CA LYS A 105 12.19 -7.46 -7.68
C LYS A 105 12.32 -8.04 -9.09
N LYS A 106 11.21 -8.34 -9.76
CA LYS A 106 11.18 -8.73 -11.19
C LYS A 106 11.39 -7.55 -12.15
N GLY A 107 11.52 -6.32 -11.66
CA GLY A 107 11.69 -5.11 -12.46
C GLY A 107 10.38 -4.40 -12.79
N VAL A 108 9.24 -4.85 -12.25
CA VAL A 108 7.95 -4.19 -12.44
C VAL A 108 7.95 -2.80 -11.79
N LEU A 109 7.52 -1.79 -12.53
CA LEU A 109 7.33 -0.45 -12.00
C LEU A 109 6.05 -0.38 -11.16
N LEU A 110 6.17 -0.12 -9.86
CA LEU A 110 5.02 0.08 -8.98
C LEU A 110 4.60 1.56 -8.98
N CYS A 111 3.35 1.82 -9.36
CA CYS A 111 2.76 3.16 -9.41
C CYS A 111 1.60 3.24 -8.42
N ALA A 112 1.78 3.93 -7.29
CA ALA A 112 0.73 4.08 -6.29
C ALA A 112 0.09 5.47 -6.34
N VAL A 113 -1.22 5.53 -6.15
CA VAL A 113 -1.99 6.78 -6.12
C VAL A 113 -2.60 7.00 -4.74
N CYS A 114 -2.38 8.19 -4.16
CA CYS A 114 -2.91 8.58 -2.84
C CYS A 114 -2.68 7.47 -1.79
N ALA A 115 -3.72 7.02 -1.09
CA ALA A 115 -3.64 5.96 -0.07
C ALA A 115 -3.20 4.58 -0.60
N GLY A 116 -3.19 4.36 -1.92
CA GLY A 116 -2.57 3.19 -2.54
C GLY A 116 -1.06 3.08 -2.27
N VAL A 117 -0.42 4.16 -1.78
CA VAL A 117 0.99 4.13 -1.39
C VAL A 117 1.23 3.33 -0.12
N PHE A 118 0.22 3.13 0.73
CA PHE A 118 0.39 2.47 2.02
C PHE A 118 0.79 0.99 1.89
N PRO A 119 0.14 0.16 1.05
CA PRO A 119 0.62 -1.19 0.76
C PRO A 119 2.04 -1.20 0.20
N VAL A 120 2.40 -0.25 -0.67
CA VAL A 120 3.77 -0.14 -1.21
C VAL A 120 4.76 0.22 -0.12
N ALA A 121 4.44 1.11 0.81
CA ALA A 121 5.30 1.43 1.95
C ALA A 121 5.51 0.20 2.87
N GLU A 122 4.49 -0.62 3.11
CA GLU A 122 4.63 -1.84 3.94
C GLU A 122 5.58 -2.88 3.32
N THR A 123 5.82 -2.82 1.99
CA THR A 123 6.88 -3.62 1.35
C THR A 123 8.30 -3.20 1.76
N ARG A 124 8.48 -2.06 2.43
CA ARG A 124 9.76 -1.39 2.75
C ARG A 124 10.54 -0.85 1.53
N LEU A 125 9.96 -0.87 0.33
CA LEU A 125 10.60 -0.35 -0.89
C LEU A 125 10.80 1.18 -0.86
N LEU A 126 10.07 1.89 0.01
CA LEU A 126 10.14 3.34 0.16
C LEU A 126 11.08 3.80 1.28
N ASP A 127 11.70 2.89 2.04
CA ASP A 127 12.50 3.22 3.23
C ASP A 127 13.68 4.19 2.97
N LYS A 128 14.12 4.31 1.71
CA LYS A 128 15.20 5.21 1.27
C LYS A 128 14.79 6.15 0.13
N ARG A 129 13.49 6.30 -0.13
CA ARG A 129 12.98 7.12 -1.24
C ARG A 129 12.07 8.23 -0.72
N LYS A 130 12.21 9.44 -1.28
CA LYS A 130 11.23 10.51 -1.05
C LYS A 130 9.90 10.09 -1.70
N ALA A 131 8.80 10.18 -0.96
CA ALA A 131 7.45 9.94 -1.44
C ALA A 131 6.61 11.20 -1.19
N THR A 132 5.75 11.55 -2.15
CA THR A 132 5.07 12.84 -2.23
C THR A 132 3.86 12.90 -1.30
N GLY A 133 4.02 13.62 -0.19
CA GLY A 133 3.00 14.04 0.76
C GLY A 133 3.71 14.82 1.86
N ASP A 134 3.07 15.83 2.47
CA ASP A 134 3.67 16.67 3.53
C ASP A 134 4.15 15.86 4.75
N THR A 135 3.80 14.58 4.80
CA THR A 135 4.46 13.56 5.60
C THR A 135 4.70 12.34 4.70
N PRO A 136 5.97 11.92 4.47
CA PRO A 136 6.27 10.68 3.77
C PRO A 136 5.44 9.51 4.34
N PRO A 137 4.91 8.59 3.50
CA PRO A 137 4.10 7.45 3.96
C PRO A 137 4.77 6.63 5.08
N LEU A 138 6.09 6.50 5.04
CA LEU A 138 6.86 5.90 6.12
C LEU A 138 6.71 6.66 7.44
N GLU A 139 6.82 7.99 7.42
CA GLU A 139 6.63 8.81 8.61
C GLU A 139 5.19 8.69 9.12
N TYR A 140 4.19 8.66 8.25
CA TYR A 140 2.80 8.39 8.65
C TYR A 140 2.66 7.04 9.37
N PHE A 141 3.27 5.97 8.83
CA PHE A 141 3.31 4.67 9.50
C PHE A 141 4.03 4.70 10.84
N GLN A 142 5.14 5.42 10.91
CA GLN A 142 5.86 5.63 12.16
C GLN A 142 4.95 6.30 13.18
N HIS A 143 4.24 7.37 12.81
CA HIS A 143 3.28 8.05 13.68
C HIS A 143 2.13 7.13 14.11
N LEU A 144 1.55 6.32 13.22
CA LEU A 144 0.50 5.36 13.58
C LEU A 144 0.99 4.28 14.55
N ARG A 145 2.16 3.69 14.29
CA ARG A 145 2.71 2.64 15.16
C ARG A 145 3.10 3.21 16.53
N ILE A 146 3.64 4.43 16.57
CA ILE A 146 3.91 5.13 17.84
C ILE A 146 2.61 5.49 18.55
N GLY A 147 1.56 5.91 17.83
CA GLY A 147 0.22 6.14 18.39
C GLY A 147 -0.34 4.89 19.06
N LYS A 148 -0.31 3.74 18.37
CA LYS A 148 -0.69 2.45 18.95
C LYS A 148 0.15 2.10 20.18
N ALA A 149 1.46 2.33 20.12
CA ALA A 149 2.34 2.07 21.25
C ALA A 149 1.99 2.93 22.46
N ARG A 150 1.68 4.22 22.29
CA ARG A 150 1.22 5.12 23.36
C ARG A 150 -0.04 4.56 24.02
N THR A 151 -1.04 4.20 23.23
CA THR A 151 -2.28 3.59 23.73
C THR A 151 -2.00 2.34 24.57
N LEU A 152 -1.19 1.41 24.08
CA LEU A 152 -0.83 0.20 24.83
C LEU A 152 -0.02 0.51 26.10
N LEU A 153 0.87 1.51 26.06
CA LEU A 153 1.65 1.94 27.23
C LEU A 153 0.76 2.58 28.31
N GLU A 154 -0.29 3.28 27.91
CA GLU A 154 -1.26 3.94 28.82
C GLU A 154 -2.27 2.93 29.40
N GLN A 155 -2.67 1.94 28.59
CA GLN A 155 -3.83 1.08 28.87
C GLN A 155 -3.48 -0.36 29.28
N THR A 156 -2.21 -0.74 29.35
CA THR A 156 -1.82 -2.13 29.67
C THR A 156 -0.64 -2.21 30.63
N ARG A 157 -0.49 -3.35 31.30
CA ARG A 157 0.68 -3.71 32.11
C ARG A 157 1.68 -4.59 31.36
N GLU A 158 1.52 -4.77 30.04
CA GLU A 158 2.46 -5.54 29.20
C GLU A 158 3.86 -4.93 29.27
N SER A 159 4.91 -5.73 29.07
CA SER A 159 6.27 -5.20 29.05
C SER A 159 6.47 -4.23 27.88
N VAL A 160 7.38 -3.26 28.04
CA VAL A 160 7.70 -2.30 26.96
C VAL A 160 8.14 -3.05 25.70
N ASP A 161 8.96 -4.10 25.85
CA ASP A 161 9.47 -4.85 24.70
C ASP A 161 8.34 -5.63 23.99
N THR A 162 7.39 -6.21 24.73
CA THR A 162 6.18 -6.85 24.17
C THR A 162 5.37 -5.86 23.33
N ILE A 163 5.14 -4.64 23.82
CA ILE A 163 4.41 -3.60 23.10
C ILE A 163 5.15 -3.19 21.83
N ILE A 164 6.48 -3.08 21.88
CA ILE A 164 7.30 -2.74 20.71
C ILE A 164 7.10 -3.77 19.61
N TYR A 165 7.22 -5.05 19.93
CA TYR A 165 6.98 -6.13 18.96
C TYR A 165 5.52 -6.12 18.45
N ALA A 166 4.54 -5.90 19.32
CA ALA A 166 3.11 -5.82 18.95
C ALA A 166 2.78 -4.62 18.04
N THR A 167 3.67 -3.63 17.94
CA THR A 167 3.55 -2.48 17.04
C THR A 167 4.27 -2.69 15.70
N GLY A 168 4.88 -3.86 15.48
CA GLY A 168 5.48 -4.27 14.21
C GLY A 168 6.93 -3.86 14.02
N TYR A 169 7.66 -3.59 15.11
CA TYR A 169 9.10 -3.33 15.07
C TYR A 169 9.89 -4.56 15.51
N GLU A 170 10.91 -4.91 14.74
CA GLU A 170 11.84 -6.01 15.04
C GLU A 170 13.10 -5.48 15.77
N ASP A 171 13.46 -4.21 15.54
CA ASP A 171 14.58 -3.51 16.18
C ASP A 171 14.08 -2.58 17.29
N LEU A 172 14.31 -3.00 18.54
CA LEU A 172 13.95 -2.28 19.76
C LEU A 172 14.66 -0.93 19.88
N SER A 173 15.92 -0.84 19.42
CA SER A 173 16.73 0.37 19.53
C SER A 173 16.24 1.45 18.57
N SER A 174 15.92 1.05 17.33
CA SER A 174 15.31 1.93 16.35
C SER A 174 13.95 2.44 16.79
N PHE A 175 13.11 1.57 17.36
CA PHE A 175 11.84 1.99 17.95
C PHE A 175 12.03 3.02 19.06
N ARG A 176 12.88 2.73 20.06
CA ARG A 176 13.08 3.61 21.23
C ARG A 176 13.55 5.01 20.81
N ARG A 177 14.45 5.10 19.83
CA ARG A 177 14.92 6.36 19.25
C ARG A 177 13.79 7.11 18.55
N LEU A 178 13.00 6.41 17.75
CA LEU A 178 11.86 6.97 17.03
C LEU A 178 10.75 7.47 17.97
N PHE A 179 10.40 6.65 18.97
CA PHE A 179 9.40 6.99 19.99
C PHE A 179 9.81 8.25 20.75
N LYS A 180 11.08 8.35 21.19
CA LYS A 180 11.60 9.55 21.84
C LYS A 180 11.58 10.76 20.92
N ARG A 181 11.94 10.60 19.65
CA ARG A 181 11.89 11.69 18.66
C ARG A 181 10.47 12.24 18.48
N ILE A 182 9.46 11.36 18.43
CA ILE A 182 8.07 11.75 18.18
C ILE A 182 7.36 12.25 19.44
N THR A 183 7.62 11.65 20.60
CA THR A 183 6.87 11.93 21.86
C THR A 183 7.65 12.79 22.86
N GLY A 184 8.95 13.00 22.64
CA GLY A 184 9.86 13.66 23.58
C GLY A 184 10.33 12.77 24.75
N LEU A 185 9.75 11.58 24.95
CA LEU A 185 10.02 10.71 26.10
C LEU A 185 10.46 9.30 25.67
N SER A 186 11.22 8.59 26.51
CA SER A 186 11.40 7.15 26.30
C SER A 186 10.10 6.40 26.60
N PRO A 187 9.85 5.21 26.02
CA PRO A 187 8.63 4.44 26.29
C PRO A 187 8.37 4.21 27.79
N THR A 188 9.42 3.92 28.57
CA THR A 188 9.33 3.72 30.03
C THR A 188 8.96 5.02 30.75
N ALA A 189 9.60 6.15 30.39
CA ALA A 189 9.29 7.44 30.99
C ALA A 189 7.88 7.92 30.61
N TYR A 190 7.46 7.65 29.38
CA TYR A 190 6.12 7.93 28.89
C TYR A 190 5.07 7.15 29.70
N ARG A 191 5.25 5.84 29.87
CA ARG A 191 4.35 5.02 30.70
C ARG A 191 4.27 5.55 32.13
N LYS A 192 5.41 5.81 32.77
CA LYS A 192 5.43 6.31 34.15
C LYS A 192 4.62 7.61 34.30
N LYS A 193 4.57 8.44 33.26
CA LYS A 193 3.88 9.73 33.26
C LYS A 193 2.38 9.64 32.91
N PHE A 194 2.00 8.68 32.07
CA PHE A 194 0.66 8.63 31.46
C PHE A 194 -0.09 7.31 31.70
N SER A 195 0.44 6.39 32.51
CA SER A 195 -0.25 5.14 32.87
C SER A 195 -1.62 5.45 33.48
N LEU A 196 -2.65 4.78 33.00
CA LEU A 196 -4.01 4.84 33.56
C LEU A 196 -4.25 3.76 34.63
N TYR A 197 -3.22 2.95 34.92
CA TYR A 197 -3.20 1.98 36.00
C TYR A 197 -2.15 2.40 37.02
N ASP A 198 -2.59 2.62 38.25
CA ASP A 198 -1.74 2.58 39.44
C ASP A 198 -1.45 1.13 39.86
#